data_AF-A0A847USS6-F1
#
_entry.id   AF-A0A847USS6-F1
#
_cell.length_a   1.000
_cell.length_b   1.000
_cell.length_c   1.000
_cell.angle_alpha   90.00
_cell.angle_beta   90.00
_cell.angle_gamma   90.00
#
_symmetry.space_group_name_H-M   'P 1'
#
loop_
_entity.id
_entity.type
_entity.pdbx_description
1 polymer ?
#
loop_
_entity_poly.entity_id
_entity_poly.type
_entity_poly.pdbx_seq_one_letter_code
_entity_poly.pdbx_strand_id
1 'polypeptide(L)' 'MNAGAQARVADLLATNLNRDETLGLVRKLLAFYKENAKKKERTAKFVARVGIEAVKAAVLEK' A
#
# COMPACT_ATOMS: atom_id res chain seq x y z
N MET A 1 -21.37 1.97 9.81
CA MET A 1 -20.26 1.19 10.41
C MET A 1 -18.95 1.66 9.80
N ASN A 2 -18.18 2.47 10.53
CA ASN A 2 -17.08 3.26 9.98
C ASN A 2 -15.74 2.95 10.68
N ALA A 3 -15.32 1.68 10.75
CA ALA A 3 -13.93 1.32 11.06
C ALA A 3 -13.61 -0.18 10.91
N GLY A 4 -14.56 -1.11 11.10
CA GLY A 4 -14.24 -2.54 11.29
C GLY A 4 -14.89 -3.56 10.36
N ALA A 5 -15.78 -3.18 9.44
CA ALA A 5 -16.58 -4.17 8.69
C ALA A 5 -15.85 -4.82 7.51
N GLN A 6 -14.71 -4.28 7.10
CA GLN A 6 -13.87 -4.85 6.04
C GLN A 6 -12.41 -4.62 6.42
N ALA A 7 -12.01 -5.16 7.57
CA ALA A 7 -10.60 -5.37 7.85
C ALA A 7 -10.07 -6.28 6.74
N ARG A 8 -9.51 -5.70 5.67
CA ARG A 8 -8.67 -6.48 4.76
C ARG A 8 -7.61 -7.10 5.64
N VAL A 9 -7.51 -8.43 5.62
CA VAL A 9 -6.31 -9.13 6.05
C VAL A 9 -5.15 -8.35 5.44
N ALA A 10 -4.26 -7.83 6.27
CA ALA A 10 -3.15 -7.04 5.78
C ALA A 10 -2.38 -7.89 4.78
N ASP A 11 -2.26 -7.41 3.55
CA ASP A 11 -1.51 -8.13 2.53
C ASP A 11 -0.01 -8.01 2.82
N LEU A 12 0.66 -9.16 2.87
CA LEU A 12 2.10 -9.23 3.04
C LEU A 12 2.80 -8.68 1.79
N LEU A 13 3.49 -7.55 1.93
CA LEU A 13 4.24 -6.90 0.86
C LEU A 13 5.66 -7.47 0.70
N ALA A 14 6.38 -7.61 1.81
CA ALA A 14 7.73 -8.18 1.84
C ALA A 14 8.05 -8.66 3.26
N THR A 15 8.94 -9.64 3.36
CA THR A 15 9.44 -10.19 4.63
C THR A 15 10.96 -10.09 4.68
N ASN A 16 11.53 -10.16 5.89
CA ASN A 16 12.98 -10.16 6.10
C ASN A 16 13.69 -8.87 5.66
N LEU A 17 13.04 -7.72 5.86
CA LEU A 17 13.64 -6.40 5.61
C LEU A 17 14.35 -5.90 6.86
N ASN A 18 15.50 -5.26 6.67
CA ASN A 18 16.12 -4.46 7.74
C ASN A 18 15.34 -3.14 7.95
N ARG A 19 15.72 -2.37 8.98
CA ARG A 19 15.01 -1.12 9.34
C ARG A 19 15.00 -0.09 8.20
N ASP A 20 16.13 0.10 7.54
CA ASP A 20 16.30 1.07 6.46
C ASP A 20 15.54 0.64 5.20
N GLU A 21 15.57 -0.64 4.87
CA GLU A 21 14.78 -1.23 3.78
C GLU A 21 13.28 -1.07 4.04
N THR A 22 12.84 -1.33 5.27
CA THR A 22 11.44 -1.12 5.68
C THR A 22 11.03 0.33 5.49
N LEU A 23 11.87 1.27 5.92
CA LEU A 23 11.60 2.70 5.78
C LEU A 23 11.57 3.12 4.30
N GLY A 24 12.47 2.59 3.48
CA GLY A 24 12.48 2.79 2.04
C GLY A 24 11.19 2.30 1.38
N LEU A 25 10.73 1.11 1.75
CA LEU A 25 9.52 0.51 1.21
C LEU A 25 8.27 1.30 1.59
N VAL A 26 8.17 1.76 2.85
CA VAL A 26 7.08 2.63 3.30
C VAL A 26 7.06 3.95 2.53
N ARG A 27 8.21 4.57 2.30
CA ARG A 27 8.31 5.81 1.51
C ARG A 27 7.84 5.61 0.07
N LYS A 28 8.29 4.54 -0.59
CA LYS A 28 7.85 4.19 -1.95
C LYS A 28 6.33 3.95 -2.00
N LEU A 29 5.77 3.24 -1.01
CA LEU A 29 4.33 2.99 -0.92
C LEU A 29 3.52 4.29 -0.76
N LEU A 30 3.98 5.21 0.11
CA LEU A 30 3.34 6.51 0.31
C LEU A 30 3.44 7.40 -0.93
N ALA A 31 4.57 7.38 -1.65
CA ALA A 31 4.73 8.09 -2.91
C ALA A 31 3.75 7.56 -3.97
N PHE A 32 3.72 6.24 -4.16
CA PHE A 32 2.81 5.59 -5.10
C PHE A 32 1.34 5.90 -4.77
N TYR A 33 0.97 5.85 -3.49
CA TYR A 33 -0.36 6.25 -3.04
C TYR A 33 -0.66 7.71 -3.37
N LYS A 34 0.25 8.64 -3.07
CA LYS A 34 0.06 10.08 -3.33
C LYS A 34 -0.14 10.37 -4.82
N GLU A 35 0.60 9.69 -5.69
CA GLU A 35 0.55 9.90 -7.14
C GLU A 35 -0.70 9.28 -7.79
N ASN A 36 -1.18 8.14 -7.28
CA ASN A 36 -2.23 7.35 -7.93
C ASN A 36 -3.60 7.40 -7.23
N ALA A 37 -3.67 7.96 -6.02
CA ALA A 37 -4.93 8.09 -5.29
C ALA A 37 -5.78 9.24 -5.83
N LYS A 38 -7.09 9.02 -5.89
CA LYS A 38 -8.05 10.07 -6.22
C LYS A 38 -8.23 11.04 -5.04
N LYS A 39 -8.70 12.25 -5.33
CA LYS A 39 -8.99 13.27 -4.30
C LYS A 39 -9.94 12.70 -3.24
N LYS A 40 -9.52 12.74 -1.96
CA LYS A 40 -10.24 12.18 -0.78
C LYS A 40 -10.50 10.67 -0.83
N GLU A 41 -9.73 9.92 -1.62
CA GLU A 41 -9.73 8.45 -1.58
C GLU A 41 -9.04 7.98 -0.28
N ARG A 42 -9.54 6.90 0.34
CA ARG A 42 -8.87 6.26 1.50
C ARG A 42 -7.96 5.15 0.99
N THR A 43 -6.83 4.90 1.67
CA THR A 43 -5.88 3.84 1.30
C THR A 43 -6.54 2.48 1.09
N ALA A 44 -7.48 2.07 1.95
CA ALA A 44 -8.21 0.81 1.77
C ALA A 44 -9.01 0.74 0.45
N LYS A 45 -9.66 1.86 0.06
CA LYS A 45 -10.40 1.94 -1.22
C LYS A 45 -9.45 2.00 -2.41
N PHE A 46 -8.32 2.70 -2.27
CA PHE A 46 -7.27 2.75 -3.26
C PHE A 46 -6.72 1.36 -3.59
N VAL A 47 -6.28 0.60 -2.57
CA VAL A 47 -5.76 -0.76 -2.77
C VAL A 47 -6.86 -1.70 -3.27
N ALA A 48 -8.14 -1.43 -2.97
CA ALA A 48 -9.25 -2.21 -3.53
C ALA A 48 -9.48 -1.95 -5.02
N ARG A 49 -9.27 -0.72 -5.48
CA ARG A 49 -9.41 -0.33 -6.88
C ARG A 49 -8.18 -0.71 -7.72
N VAL A 50 -6.99 -0.46 -7.19
CA VAL A 50 -5.71 -0.66 -7.89
C VAL A 50 -5.29 -2.13 -7.83
N GLY A 51 -5.71 -2.86 -6.79
CA GLY A 51 -5.23 -4.21 -6.52
C GLY A 51 -3.90 -4.17 -5.77
N ILE A 52 -3.71 -5.13 -4.86
CA ILE A 52 -2.46 -5.23 -4.10
C ILE A 52 -1.28 -5.62 -4.99
N GLU A 53 -1.51 -6.39 -6.05
CA GLU A 53 -0.45 -6.82 -6.97
C GLU A 53 0.18 -5.64 -7.71
N ALA A 54 -0.63 -4.69 -8.20
CA ALA A 54 -0.13 -3.48 -8.83
C ALA A 54 0.63 -2.59 -7.84
N VAL A 55 0.22 -2.56 -6.58
CA VAL A 55 1.00 -1.90 -5.52
C VAL A 55 2.35 -2.60 -5.39
N LYS A 56 2.38 -3.92 -5.19
CA LYS A 56 3.62 -4.71 -5.06
C LYS A 56 4.59 -4.48 -6.22
N ALA A 57 4.11 -4.56 -7.46
CA ALA A 57 4.91 -4.26 -8.65
C ALA A 57 5.54 -2.85 -8.57
N ALA A 58 4.74 -1.83 -8.24
CA ALA A 58 5.23 -0.46 -8.16
C ALA A 58 6.24 -0.19 -7.03
N VAL A 59 6.15 -0.92 -5.90
CA VAL A 59 7.08 -0.76 -4.77
C VAL A 59 8.32 -1.65 -4.85
N LEU A 60 8.22 -2.82 -5.50
CA LEU A 60 9.27 -3.85 -5.52
C LEU A 60 10.08 -3.86 -6.83
N GLU A 61 9.52 -3.44 -7.97
CA GLU A 61 10.20 -3.48 -9.28
C GLU A 61 10.93 -2.17 -9.62
N LYS A 62 11.27 -1.35 -8.63
CA LYS A 62 11.98 -0.06 -8.81
C LYS A 62 13.19 0.10 -7.91
#